data_AF-A0A382VC99-F1
#
_entry.id   AF-A0A382VC99-F1
#
_cell.length_a   1.000
_cell.length_b   1.000
_cell.length_c   1.000
_cell.angle_alpha   90.00
_cell.angle_beta   90.00
_cell.angle_gamma   90.00
#
_symmetry.space_group_name_H-M   'P 1'
#
loop_
_entity.id
_entity.type
_entity.pdbx_description
1 polymer ?
#
loop_
_entity_poly.entity_id
_entity_poly.type
_entity_poly.pdbx_seq_one_letter_code
_entity_poly.pdbx_strand_id
1 'polypeptide(L)'
;MNKYLLPLLLSGLVYSTDYYVSPIGNDNNPGTVTSPFKTIQKATDNLETGDVVNIMGGVYHESVTLDNVDGSEGMPIVFRAYDYERVVIDGTKPIESAWTVHEDNIWKTQIDFDVWQLFVDREEQVMARWPNASFDDGSIWDKENHWAHGTMDQSQDPAYENGTLIDDPHGDVDLSAIGFNVENAIA
;
A
#
# COMPACT_ATOMS: atom_id res chain seq x y z
N MET A 1 -47.42 -6.91 55.61
CA MET A 1 -46.80 -5.69 55.06
C MET A 1 -45.87 -6.11 53.93
N ASN A 2 -46.32 -6.03 52.68
CA ASN A 2 -45.46 -6.29 51.53
C ASN A 2 -44.60 -5.05 51.27
N LYS A 3 -43.28 -5.20 51.40
CA LYS A 3 -42.32 -4.17 51.02
C LYS A 3 -42.03 -4.33 49.53
N TYR A 4 -42.49 -3.39 48.71
CA TYR A 4 -42.11 -3.33 47.30
C TYR A 4 -40.76 -2.63 47.20
N LEU A 5 -39.77 -3.32 46.64
CA LEU A 5 -38.45 -2.76 46.32
C LEU A 5 -38.52 -2.17 44.91
N LEU A 6 -38.38 -0.85 44.78
CA LEU A 6 -38.33 -0.16 43.49
C LEU A 6 -36.89 -0.20 42.97
N PRO A 7 -36.60 -0.82 41.81
CA PRO A 7 -35.26 -0.78 41.23
C PRO A 7 -35.00 0.62 40.66
N LEU A 8 -33.96 1.29 41.15
CA LEU A 8 -33.47 2.55 40.60
C LEU A 8 -32.60 2.23 39.38
N LEU A 9 -33.12 2.48 38.17
CA LEU A 9 -32.37 2.40 36.92
C LEU A 9 -31.43 3.62 36.84
N LEU A 10 -30.13 3.40 37.08
CA LEU A 10 -29.10 4.40 36.82
C LEU A 10 -28.83 4.39 35.31
N SER A 11 -29.35 5.38 34.59
CA SER A 11 -29.06 5.55 33.17
C SER A 11 -27.70 6.26 33.05
N GLY A 12 -26.67 5.53 32.61
CA GLY A 12 -25.39 6.13 32.26
C GLY A 12 -25.54 6.91 30.96
N LEU A 13 -25.08 8.16 30.94
CA LEU A 13 -24.91 8.90 29.69
C LEU A 13 -23.77 8.24 28.92
N VAL A 14 -24.07 7.62 27.78
CA VAL A 14 -23.02 7.17 26.85
C VAL A 14 -22.72 8.34 25.92
N TYR A 15 -21.50 8.88 26.03
CA TYR A 15 -21.00 9.91 25.15
C TYR A 15 -20.06 9.28 24.14
N SER A 16 -20.34 9.50 22.86
CA SER A 16 -19.39 9.25 21.77
C SER A 16 -18.51 10.49 21.61
N THR A 17 -17.20 10.29 21.54
CA THR A 17 -16.21 11.35 21.35
C THR A 17 -15.83 11.45 19.87
N ASP A 18 -15.79 12.67 19.33
CA ASP A 18 -15.24 12.97 18.01
C ASP A 18 -13.76 13.37 18.14
N TYR A 19 -12.88 12.53 17.60
CA TYR A 19 -11.47 12.84 17.40
C TYR A 19 -11.24 13.38 15.99
N TYR A 20 -10.24 14.24 15.86
CA TYR A 20 -9.83 14.86 14.60
C TYR A 20 -8.34 14.64 14.37
N VAL A 21 -8.00 14.21 13.15
CA VAL A 21 -6.62 13.91 12.73
C VAL A 21 -6.29 14.74 11.50
N SER A 22 -5.10 15.33 11.44
CA SER A 22 -4.64 16.14 10.31
C SER A 22 -3.14 15.95 10.09
N PRO A 23 -2.63 15.87 8.85
CA PRO A 23 -1.18 15.72 8.62
C PRO A 23 -0.35 16.91 9.15
N ILE A 24 -0.98 18.08 9.30
CA ILE A 24 -0.38 19.29 9.87
C ILE A 24 -0.68 19.46 11.37
N GLY A 25 -1.30 18.47 12.01
CA GLY A 25 -1.61 18.44 13.43
C GLY A 25 -0.41 18.13 14.33
N ASN A 26 -0.69 17.83 15.61
CA ASN A 26 0.33 17.45 16.59
C ASN A 26 -0.24 16.39 17.55
N ASP A 27 0.49 15.31 17.83
CA ASP A 27 0.02 14.24 18.71
C ASP A 27 -0.02 14.61 20.21
N ASN A 28 0.47 15.80 20.57
CA ASN A 28 0.27 16.39 21.89
C ASN A 28 -1.02 17.22 21.98
N ASN A 29 -1.72 17.44 20.87
CA ASN A 29 -3.00 18.14 20.88
C ASN A 29 -4.10 17.26 21.50
N PRO A 30 -5.25 17.83 21.91
CA PRO A 30 -6.35 17.06 22.47
C PRO A 30 -7.21 16.32 21.43
N GLY A 31 -6.88 16.36 20.13
CA GLY A 31 -7.65 15.67 19.09
C GLY A 31 -8.97 16.36 18.73
N THR A 32 -9.10 17.67 18.91
CA THR A 32 -10.30 18.44 18.56
C THR A 32 -10.20 19.05 17.17
N VAL A 33 -11.30 19.51 16.58
CA VAL A 33 -11.30 20.12 15.24
C VAL A 33 -10.33 21.31 15.11
N THR A 34 -10.15 22.11 16.15
CA THR A 34 -9.22 23.27 16.15
C THR A 34 -7.80 22.92 16.59
N SER A 35 -7.59 21.72 17.13
CA SER A 35 -6.28 21.21 17.56
C SER A 35 -6.28 19.69 17.37
N PRO A 36 -6.14 19.23 16.11
CA PRO A 36 -6.22 17.82 15.77
C PRO A 36 -4.93 17.08 16.13
N PHE A 37 -5.03 15.77 16.31
CA PHE A 37 -3.86 14.88 16.34
C PHE A 37 -3.13 14.94 14.99
N LYS A 38 -1.86 14.54 14.97
CA LYS A 38 -1.08 14.42 13.73
C LYS A 38 -1.32 13.06 13.06
N THR A 39 -1.36 11.99 13.84
CA THR A 39 -1.41 10.61 13.35
C THR A 39 -2.76 9.96 13.60
N ILE A 40 -3.13 9.03 12.72
CA ILE A 40 -4.32 8.18 12.90
C ILE A 40 -4.08 7.24 14.09
N GLN A 41 -2.86 6.71 14.26
CA GLN A 41 -2.51 5.89 15.42
C GLN A 41 -2.79 6.61 16.74
N LYS A 42 -2.45 7.91 16.85
CA LYS A 42 -2.72 8.66 18.07
C LYS A 42 -4.22 8.73 18.38
N ALA A 43 -5.09 8.87 17.39
CA ALA A 43 -6.52 8.78 17.61
C ALA A 43 -6.91 7.39 18.10
N THR A 44 -6.44 6.34 17.44
CA THR A 44 -6.69 4.93 17.81
C THR A 44 -6.35 4.63 19.27
N ASP A 45 -5.22 5.13 19.76
CA ASP A 45 -4.77 4.92 21.15
C ASP A 45 -5.72 5.52 22.21
N ASN A 46 -6.67 6.37 21.82
CA ASN A 46 -7.62 7.07 22.71
C ASN A 46 -9.07 6.64 22.48
N LEU A 47 -9.32 5.63 21.64
CA LEU A 47 -10.68 5.24 21.29
C LEU A 47 -11.37 4.44 22.40
N GLU A 48 -12.61 4.82 22.68
CA GLU A 48 -13.58 4.04 23.41
C GLU A 48 -14.72 3.60 22.48
N THR A 49 -15.53 2.65 22.96
CA THR A 49 -16.67 2.12 22.21
C THR A 49 -17.64 3.25 21.81
N GLY A 50 -17.91 3.38 20.51
CA GLY A 50 -18.81 4.37 19.94
C GLY A 50 -18.15 5.64 19.42
N ASP A 51 -16.84 5.80 19.58
CA ASP A 51 -16.12 7.00 19.14
C ASP A 51 -15.99 7.12 17.62
N VAL A 52 -15.75 8.36 17.16
CA VAL A 52 -15.60 8.70 15.75
C VAL A 52 -14.25 9.38 15.52
N VAL A 53 -13.49 8.89 14.54
CA VAL A 53 -12.26 9.54 14.05
C VAL A 53 -12.56 10.23 12.73
N ASN A 54 -12.53 11.56 12.75
CA ASN A 54 -12.67 12.43 11.58
C ASN A 54 -11.27 12.76 11.02
N ILE A 55 -10.93 12.17 9.88
CA ILE A 55 -9.62 12.27 9.26
C ILE A 55 -9.65 13.38 8.20
N MET A 56 -8.89 14.45 8.42
CA MET A 56 -8.78 15.58 7.48
C MET A 56 -7.97 15.19 6.25
N GLY A 57 -8.18 15.93 5.15
CA GLY A 57 -7.59 15.67 3.86
C GLY A 57 -6.06 15.69 3.89
N GLY A 58 -5.48 14.74 3.15
CA GLY A 58 -4.04 14.63 3.01
C GLY A 58 -3.55 13.19 2.85
N VAL A 59 -2.22 13.06 2.86
CA VAL A 59 -1.51 11.79 2.72
C VAL A 59 -0.90 11.41 4.05
N TYR A 60 -1.16 10.18 4.50
CA TYR A 60 -0.72 9.62 5.77
C TYR A 60 0.22 8.44 5.51
N HIS A 61 1.52 8.64 5.77
CA HIS A 61 2.55 7.60 5.73
C HIS A 61 2.78 7.05 7.14
N GLU A 62 1.86 6.20 7.60
CA GLU A 62 1.94 5.57 8.92
C GLU A 62 1.39 4.14 8.89
N SER A 63 1.77 3.35 9.90
CA SER A 63 1.12 2.08 10.18
C SER A 63 0.13 2.27 11.31
N VAL A 64 -1.10 1.84 11.11
CA VAL A 64 -2.17 1.90 12.11
C VAL A 64 -2.44 0.50 12.63
N THR A 65 -2.38 0.33 13.93
CA THR A 65 -2.67 -0.92 14.64
C THR A 65 -3.85 -0.68 15.58
N LEU A 66 -4.87 -1.54 15.46
CA LEU A 66 -6.04 -1.56 16.33
C LEU A 66 -5.88 -2.73 17.32
N ASP A 67 -5.52 -2.45 18.57
CA ASP A 67 -5.31 -3.47 19.60
C ASP A 67 -6.35 -3.34 20.73
N ASN A 68 -7.26 -4.30 20.84
CA ASN A 68 -8.37 -4.31 21.83
C ASN A 68 -9.27 -3.05 21.76
N VAL A 69 -9.48 -2.53 20.55
CA VAL A 69 -10.35 -1.38 20.27
C VAL A 69 -11.59 -1.90 19.55
N ASP A 70 -12.67 -2.11 20.31
CA ASP A 70 -13.89 -2.74 19.81
C ASP A 70 -15.11 -1.80 19.95
N GLY A 71 -15.87 -1.70 18.85
CA GLY A 71 -17.23 -1.17 18.90
C GLY A 71 -18.19 -2.19 19.53
N SER A 72 -19.41 -1.74 19.86
CA SER A 72 -20.49 -2.62 20.30
C SER A 72 -21.73 -2.46 19.42
N GLU A 73 -22.72 -3.33 19.61
CA GLU A 73 -24.00 -3.20 18.92
C GLU A 73 -24.61 -1.81 19.18
N GLY A 74 -24.96 -1.10 18.10
CA GLY A 74 -25.47 0.27 18.15
C GLY A 74 -24.43 1.37 18.44
N MET A 75 -23.18 1.01 18.76
CA MET A 75 -22.09 1.95 19.09
C MET A 75 -20.79 1.52 18.40
N PRO A 76 -20.75 1.56 17.06
CA PRO A 76 -19.53 1.23 16.32
C PRO A 76 -18.48 2.32 16.52
N ILE A 77 -17.22 1.94 16.39
CA ILE A 77 -16.14 2.89 16.19
C ILE A 77 -16.09 3.22 14.69
N VAL A 78 -16.03 4.51 14.35
CA VAL A 78 -16.13 4.97 12.95
C VAL A 78 -14.91 5.80 12.57
N PHE A 79 -14.16 5.35 11.57
CA PHE A 79 -13.16 6.16 10.88
C PHE A 79 -13.78 6.71 9.60
N ARG A 80 -13.72 8.03 9.39
CA ARG A 80 -14.26 8.67 8.19
C ARG A 80 -13.45 9.89 7.80
N ALA A 81 -13.51 10.25 6.51
CA ALA A 81 -13.01 11.53 6.06
C ALA A 81 -13.83 12.69 6.68
N TYR A 82 -13.14 13.74 7.09
CA TYR A 82 -13.75 14.99 7.53
C TYR A 82 -14.20 15.80 6.30
N ASP A 83 -15.42 16.34 6.34
CA ASP A 83 -15.99 17.21 5.30
C ASP A 83 -15.81 16.74 3.84
N TYR A 84 -15.89 15.42 3.60
CA TYR A 84 -15.70 14.79 2.29
C TYR A 84 -14.33 15.06 1.64
N GLU A 85 -13.33 15.43 2.44
CA GLU A 85 -11.97 15.64 1.97
C GLU A 85 -11.32 14.33 1.49
N ARG A 86 -10.32 14.43 0.60
CA ARG A 86 -9.59 13.26 0.11
C ARG A 86 -8.53 12.85 1.13
N VAL A 87 -8.75 11.71 1.77
CA VAL A 87 -7.80 11.04 2.67
C VAL A 87 -7.10 9.92 1.91
N VAL A 88 -5.77 9.87 1.96
CA VAL A 88 -4.97 8.79 1.39
C VAL A 88 -4.09 8.19 2.49
N ILE A 89 -4.29 6.91 2.77
CA ILE A 89 -3.36 6.13 3.60
C ILE A 89 -2.36 5.52 2.64
N ASP A 90 -1.10 5.93 2.77
CA ASP A 90 -0.06 5.62 1.80
C ASP A 90 1.01 4.72 2.45
N GLY A 91 0.98 3.45 2.04
CA GLY A 91 1.93 2.44 2.49
C GLY A 91 3.29 2.49 1.80
N THR A 92 3.52 3.43 0.87
CA THR A 92 4.83 3.61 0.24
C THR A 92 5.81 4.26 1.21
N LYS A 93 7.09 3.93 1.04
CA LYS A 93 8.20 4.60 1.70
C LYS A 93 8.83 5.59 0.72
N PRO A 94 8.85 6.90 1.01
CA PRO A 94 9.48 7.87 0.14
C PRO A 94 10.98 7.60 0.03
N ILE A 95 11.51 7.68 -1.19
CA ILE A 95 12.95 7.64 -1.45
C ILE A 95 13.48 9.07 -1.40
N GLU A 96 14.02 9.46 -0.25
CA GLU A 96 14.56 10.80 -0.02
C GLU A 96 16.04 10.95 -0.43
N SER A 97 16.71 9.84 -0.75
CA SER A 97 18.09 9.86 -1.23
C SER A 97 18.18 10.53 -2.59
N ALA A 98 19.28 11.27 -2.81
CA ALA A 98 19.50 11.99 -4.04
C ALA A 98 19.72 11.03 -5.21
N TRP A 99 18.93 11.21 -6.27
CA TRP A 99 19.13 10.50 -7.53
C TRP A 99 20.26 11.13 -8.33
N THR A 100 21.09 10.28 -8.93
CA THR A 100 22.20 10.69 -9.81
C THR A 100 22.07 10.01 -11.16
N VAL A 101 22.45 10.72 -12.23
CA VAL A 101 22.49 10.14 -13.57
C VAL A 101 23.54 9.04 -13.60
N HIS A 102 23.18 7.87 -14.11
CA HIS A 102 24.12 6.81 -14.41
C HIS A 102 24.62 6.91 -15.86
N GLU A 103 23.71 6.80 -16.84
CA GLU A 103 23.96 6.89 -18.28
C GLU A 103 22.63 7.20 -19.00
N ASP A 104 22.65 8.02 -20.05
CA ASP A 104 21.46 8.47 -20.80
C ASP A 104 20.29 8.90 -19.88
N ASN A 105 19.15 8.19 -19.96
CA ASN A 105 17.96 8.43 -19.14
C ASN A 105 17.86 7.50 -17.93
N ILE A 106 18.95 6.81 -17.57
CA ILE A 106 19.02 5.90 -16.43
C ILE A 106 19.52 6.67 -15.21
N TRP A 107 18.69 6.69 -14.17
CA TRP A 107 18.99 7.30 -12.88
C TRP A 107 19.19 6.22 -11.82
N LYS A 108 20.03 6.51 -10.85
CA LYS A 108 20.28 5.61 -9.72
C LYS A 108 20.33 6.37 -8.40
N THR A 109 19.96 5.67 -7.35
CA THR A 109 20.13 6.09 -5.97
C THR A 109 20.48 4.88 -5.12
N GLN A 110 20.91 5.13 -3.88
CA GLN A 110 21.17 4.08 -2.90
C GLN A 110 20.14 4.17 -1.78
N ILE A 111 19.64 3.01 -1.37
CA ILE A 111 18.68 2.81 -0.30
C ILE A 111 19.17 1.69 0.63
N ASP A 112 18.67 1.65 1.86
CA ASP A 112 19.04 0.70 2.90
C ASP A 112 17.92 -0.32 3.21
N PHE A 113 16.95 -0.45 2.31
CA PHE A 113 15.82 -1.35 2.40
C PHE A 113 15.55 -2.01 1.06
N ASP A 114 14.90 -3.17 1.08
CA ASP A 114 14.55 -3.91 -0.12
C ASP A 114 13.35 -3.28 -0.84
N VAL A 115 13.33 -3.38 -2.17
CA VAL A 115 12.28 -2.84 -3.03
C VAL A 115 11.72 -3.94 -3.92
N TRP A 116 10.39 -4.08 -3.91
CA TRP A 116 9.63 -5.01 -4.75
C TRP A 116 8.63 -4.30 -5.67
N GLN A 117 8.33 -3.03 -5.41
CA GLN A 117 7.51 -2.16 -6.24
C GLN A 117 8.07 -0.73 -6.16
N LEU A 118 8.10 -0.04 -7.29
CA LEU A 118 8.53 1.36 -7.39
C LEU A 118 7.39 2.17 -7.96
N PHE A 119 7.13 3.34 -7.40
CA PHE A 119 6.13 4.29 -7.90
C PHE A 119 6.82 5.62 -8.20
N VAL A 120 6.54 6.17 -9.37
CA VAL A 120 6.97 7.52 -9.77
C VAL A 120 5.71 8.32 -10.06
N ASP A 121 5.52 9.46 -9.39
CA ASP A 121 4.31 10.29 -9.52
C ASP A 121 2.99 9.52 -9.32
N ARG A 122 3.01 8.49 -8.44
CA ARG A 122 1.91 7.56 -8.14
C ARG A 122 1.59 6.53 -9.24
N GLU A 123 2.41 6.47 -10.28
CA GLU A 123 2.33 5.44 -11.31
C GLU A 123 3.29 4.30 -10.99
N GLU A 124 2.77 3.06 -11.00
CA GLU A 124 3.56 1.85 -10.75
C GLU A 124 4.54 1.62 -11.90
N GLN A 125 5.81 1.49 -11.55
CA GLN A 125 6.86 1.18 -12.51
C GLN A 125 7.02 -0.33 -12.65
N VAL A 126 7.31 -0.78 -13.87
CA VAL A 126 7.60 -2.18 -14.14
C VAL A 126 9.08 -2.43 -13.88
N MET A 127 9.38 -3.45 -13.07
CA MET A 127 10.75 -3.93 -12.90
C MET A 127 11.36 -4.27 -14.25
N ALA A 128 12.65 -3.98 -14.44
CA ALA A 128 13.35 -4.33 -15.67
C ALA A 128 13.14 -5.81 -15.99
N ARG A 129 12.54 -6.10 -17.15
CA ARG A 129 12.14 -7.45 -17.56
C ARG A 129 12.21 -7.61 -19.06
N TRP A 130 12.23 -8.87 -19.48
CA TRP A 130 11.99 -9.26 -20.85
C TRP A 130 10.93 -10.40 -20.90
N PRO A 131 10.00 -10.41 -21.87
CA PRO A 131 9.73 -9.33 -22.82
C PRO A 131 9.29 -8.05 -22.10
N ASN A 132 9.50 -6.91 -22.77
CA ASN A 132 9.12 -5.61 -22.24
C ASN A 132 7.60 -5.52 -22.10
N ALA A 133 7.13 -4.94 -21.00
CA ALA A 133 5.71 -4.76 -20.71
C ALA A 133 5.50 -3.53 -19.83
N SER A 134 4.32 -2.92 -19.90
CA SER A 134 3.94 -1.74 -19.12
C SER A 134 2.53 -1.89 -18.53
N PHE A 135 2.29 -1.26 -17.39
CA PHE A 135 0.95 -1.08 -16.83
C PHE A 135 0.14 -0.07 -17.65
N ASP A 136 0.79 0.94 -18.23
CA ASP A 136 0.14 2.07 -18.91
C ASP A 136 -0.58 1.66 -20.20
N ASP A 137 0.02 0.76 -20.98
CA ASP A 137 -0.57 0.24 -22.22
C ASP A 137 -1.28 -1.11 -22.03
N GLY A 138 -1.30 -1.62 -20.80
CA GLY A 138 -1.90 -2.89 -20.44
C GLY A 138 -1.17 -4.14 -20.96
N SER A 139 -0.01 -3.99 -21.62
CA SER A 139 0.77 -5.12 -22.14
C SER A 139 1.25 -6.06 -21.03
N ILE A 140 1.37 -5.58 -19.79
CA ILE A 140 1.64 -6.42 -18.61
C ILE A 140 0.59 -7.52 -18.40
N TRP A 141 -0.63 -7.33 -18.89
CA TRP A 141 -1.72 -8.31 -18.79
C TRP A 141 -1.76 -9.28 -19.98
N ASP A 142 -1.05 -8.98 -21.07
CA ASP A 142 -0.92 -9.87 -22.22
C ASP A 142 0.18 -10.90 -21.97
N LYS A 143 -0.23 -12.00 -21.34
CA LYS A 143 0.67 -13.12 -21.04
C LYS A 143 1.19 -13.84 -22.28
N GLU A 144 0.52 -13.71 -23.41
CA GLU A 144 0.86 -14.44 -24.63
C GLU A 144 2.01 -13.76 -25.38
N ASN A 145 2.01 -12.42 -25.44
CA ASN A 145 3.00 -11.69 -26.25
C ASN A 145 4.06 -10.96 -25.41
N HIS A 146 3.79 -10.73 -24.12
CA HIS A 146 4.66 -9.90 -23.28
C HIS A 146 5.25 -10.62 -22.08
N TRP A 147 5.01 -11.93 -21.93
CA TRP A 147 5.64 -12.75 -20.90
C TRP A 147 6.51 -13.85 -21.53
N ALA A 148 7.63 -14.14 -20.88
CA ALA A 148 8.47 -15.25 -21.30
C ALA A 148 7.71 -16.56 -21.15
N HIS A 149 7.72 -17.37 -22.20
CA HIS A 149 7.12 -18.70 -22.20
C HIS A 149 8.19 -19.71 -21.81
N GLY A 150 7.88 -20.56 -20.84
CA GLY A 150 8.73 -21.71 -20.53
C GLY A 150 8.35 -22.91 -21.39
N THR A 151 9.33 -23.67 -21.86
CA THR A 151 9.15 -24.92 -22.62
C THR A 151 8.53 -26.07 -21.81
N MET A 152 8.15 -25.84 -20.55
CA MET A 152 7.65 -26.88 -19.63
C MET A 152 6.25 -27.42 -19.98
N ASP A 153 5.52 -26.74 -20.87
CA ASP A 153 4.19 -27.17 -21.35
C ASP A 153 4.23 -27.74 -22.80
N GLN A 154 5.42 -27.77 -23.41
CA GLN A 154 5.62 -28.40 -24.72
C GLN A 154 5.88 -29.89 -24.49
N SER A 155 4.98 -30.75 -24.96
CA SER A 155 5.12 -32.22 -24.92
C SER A 155 6.24 -32.77 -25.84
N GLN A 156 7.19 -31.93 -26.26
CA GLN A 156 8.25 -32.24 -27.21
C GLN A 156 9.62 -32.25 -26.52
N ASP A 157 10.32 -33.36 -26.70
CA ASP A 157 11.63 -33.69 -26.16
C ASP A 157 12.74 -33.17 -27.11
N PRO A 158 13.80 -32.47 -26.64
CA PRO A 158 14.07 -32.01 -25.28
C PRO A 158 13.88 -30.49 -25.11
N ALA A 159 13.05 -30.10 -24.14
CA ALA A 159 12.84 -28.72 -23.68
C ALA A 159 14.08 -28.09 -22.97
N TYR A 160 15.12 -28.89 -22.72
CA TYR A 160 16.37 -28.51 -22.07
C TYR A 160 17.47 -29.54 -22.40
N GLU A 161 18.70 -29.08 -22.61
CA GLU A 161 19.86 -29.98 -22.74
C GLU A 161 20.99 -29.52 -21.79
N ASN A 162 21.37 -30.39 -20.85
CA ASN A 162 22.54 -30.22 -19.97
C ASN A 162 22.60 -28.88 -19.20
N GLY A 163 21.46 -28.41 -18.66
CA GLY A 163 21.38 -27.14 -17.93
C GLY A 163 21.24 -25.89 -18.80
N THR A 164 21.13 -26.07 -20.12
CA THR A 164 20.83 -25.01 -21.08
C THR A 164 19.32 -24.93 -21.27
N LEU A 165 18.74 -23.78 -20.97
CA LEU A 165 17.39 -23.44 -21.42
C LEU A 165 17.44 -23.16 -22.91
N ILE A 166 16.67 -23.91 -23.70
CA ILE A 166 16.46 -23.63 -25.12
C ILE A 166 15.22 -22.75 -25.17
N ASP A 167 15.41 -21.46 -25.48
CA ASP A 167 14.29 -20.56 -25.81
C ASP A 167 13.76 -20.99 -27.18
N ASP A 168 12.60 -21.64 -27.22
CA ASP A 168 11.89 -21.89 -28.48
C ASP A 168 11.00 -20.67 -28.74
N PRO A 169 11.21 -19.92 -29.84
CA PRO A 169 10.51 -18.67 -30.07
C PRO A 169 8.99 -18.82 -29.98
N HIS A 170 8.36 -17.98 -29.17
CA HIS A 170 6.91 -17.94 -29.08
C HIS A 170 6.39 -16.78 -29.94
N GLY A 171 5.83 -17.09 -31.10
CA GLY A 171 5.43 -16.09 -32.09
C GLY A 171 6.66 -15.40 -32.73
N ASP A 172 6.66 -14.07 -32.75
CA ASP A 172 7.77 -13.24 -33.26
C ASP A 172 8.80 -12.89 -32.17
N VAL A 173 8.72 -13.51 -30.99
CA VAL A 173 9.52 -13.19 -29.81
C VAL A 173 10.66 -14.21 -29.65
N ASP A 174 11.90 -13.81 -29.94
CA ASP A 174 13.12 -14.66 -29.90
C ASP A 174 14.26 -13.94 -29.15
N LEU A 175 14.68 -14.47 -27.99
CA LEU A 175 15.78 -13.90 -27.20
C LEU A 175 17.14 -13.97 -27.91
N SER A 176 17.36 -15.00 -28.73
CA SER A 176 18.64 -15.22 -29.38
C SER A 176 18.89 -14.23 -30.52
N ALA A 177 17.81 -13.74 -31.15
CA ALA A 177 17.86 -12.82 -32.27
C ALA A 177 18.08 -11.35 -31.86
N ILE A 178 17.80 -10.98 -30.61
CA ILE A 178 17.86 -9.57 -30.16
C ILE A 178 19.27 -9.11 -29.71
N GLY A 179 20.28 -9.99 -29.72
CA GLY A 179 21.67 -9.65 -29.36
C GLY A 179 21.84 -9.16 -27.91
N PHE A 180 20.88 -9.50 -27.04
CA PHE A 180 20.81 -9.06 -25.65
C PHE A 180 21.83 -9.84 -24.79
N ASN A 181 22.70 -9.10 -24.10
CA ASN A 181 23.66 -9.65 -23.14
C ASN A 181 23.36 -9.07 -21.74
N VAL A 182 23.15 -9.95 -20.75
CA VAL A 182 22.88 -9.59 -19.35
C VAL A 182 24.15 -9.45 -18.50
N GLU A 183 25.33 -9.65 -19.07
CA GLU A 183 26.60 -9.41 -18.39
C GLU A 183 26.66 -7.94 -17.94
N ASN A 184 26.75 -7.73 -16.63
CA ASN A 184 26.75 -6.44 -15.92
C ASN A 184 25.38 -5.76 -15.72
N ALA A 185 24.26 -6.48 -15.87
CA ALA A 185 22.97 -5.96 -15.44
C ALA A 185 23.02 -5.55 -13.96
N ILE A 186 22.66 -4.30 -13.68
CA ILE A 186 22.60 -3.76 -12.31
C ILE A 186 21.25 -4.20 -11.72
N ALA A 187 21.30 -4.84 -10.55
CA ALA A 187 20.12 -5.18 -9.75
C ALA A 187 19.62 -3.96 -8.96
#